data_AF-A0A662V3B5-F1
#
_entry.id   AF-A0A662V3B5-F1
#
_cell.length_a   1.000
_cell.length_b   1.000
_cell.length_c   1.000
_cell.angle_alpha   90.00
_cell.angle_beta   90.00
_cell.angle_gamma   90.00
#
_symmetry.space_group_name_H-M   'P 1'
#
loop_
_entity.id
_entity.type
_entity.pdbx_description
1 polymer ?
#
loop_
_entity_poly.entity_id
_entity_poly.type
_entity_poly.pdbx_seq_one_letter_code
_entity_poly.pdbx_strand_id
1 'polypeptide(L)'
;MGRLLDLEDLVHLRLVSSPDVDPDGRKVLFVVTRMNLEKDRYESNIWVYEVDRGVYEAVTSGPGDRCPKWAPDGERFAFISRRFLKEEEKGAEIWIGRMGAEPRHLTTFPLGVDSYDWSPDGEKLAVVAPEGKPEEDVKHVEDIPVWFNGVGFVYNIDKHLY
;
A
#
# COMPACT_ATOMS: atom_id res chain seq x y z
N MET A 1 -37.70 2.80 -13.25
CA MET A 1 -36.81 3.84 -13.83
C MET A 1 -35.75 4.12 -12.78
N GLY A 2 -34.47 3.83 -13.03
CA GLY A 2 -33.40 4.08 -12.05
C GLY A 2 -33.18 5.59 -11.86
N ARG A 3 -32.84 6.02 -10.64
CA ARG A 3 -32.43 7.42 -10.40
C ARG A 3 -31.04 7.69 -10.99
N LEU A 4 -30.79 8.94 -11.37
CA LEU A 4 -29.46 9.38 -11.78
C LEU A 4 -28.50 9.37 -10.58
N LEU A 5 -27.21 9.18 -10.85
CA LEU A 5 -26.17 9.29 -9.82
C LEU A 5 -26.11 10.72 -9.27
N ASP A 6 -25.95 10.85 -7.95
CA ASP A 6 -25.67 12.10 -7.24
C ASP A 6 -24.32 12.02 -6.50
N LEU A 7 -23.97 13.08 -5.75
CA LEU A 7 -22.69 13.15 -5.05
C LEU A 7 -22.60 12.11 -3.92
N GLU A 8 -23.74 11.84 -3.29
CA GLU A 8 -23.88 10.88 -2.21
C GLU A 8 -23.58 9.46 -2.68
N ASP A 9 -23.83 9.14 -3.96
CA ASP A 9 -23.48 7.83 -4.52
C ASP A 9 -21.98 7.53 -4.56
N LEU A 10 -21.13 8.57 -4.59
CA LEU A 10 -19.68 8.38 -4.68
C LEU A 10 -19.13 7.60 -3.48
N VAL A 11 -19.73 7.75 -2.30
CA VAL A 11 -19.27 7.07 -1.07
C VAL A 11 -19.58 5.57 -1.07
N HIS A 12 -20.54 5.18 -1.90
CA HIS A 12 -20.93 3.78 -2.08
C HIS A 12 -20.07 3.07 -3.10
N LEU A 13 -19.26 3.79 -3.89
CA LEU A 13 -18.30 3.20 -4.80
C LEU A 13 -17.23 2.42 -4.04
N ARG A 14 -16.80 1.32 -4.65
CA ARG A 14 -15.66 0.52 -4.21
C ARG A 14 -14.65 0.52 -5.34
N LEU A 15 -13.47 1.05 -5.06
CA LEU A 15 -12.38 1.08 -6.03
C LEU A 15 -11.52 -0.17 -5.80
N VAL A 16 -11.40 -0.99 -6.84
CA VAL A 16 -10.61 -2.23 -6.81
C VAL A 16 -9.32 -2.00 -7.58
N SER A 17 -8.18 -2.37 -7.01
CA SER A 17 -6.87 -2.13 -7.63
C SER A 17 -5.81 -3.15 -7.18
N SER A 18 -4.61 -3.05 -7.77
CA SER A 18 -3.42 -3.82 -7.39
C SER A 18 -3.64 -5.35 -7.28
N PRO A 19 -4.17 -6.01 -8.33
CA PRO A 19 -4.32 -7.46 -8.30
C PRO A 19 -2.94 -8.14 -8.31
N ASP A 20 -2.78 -9.20 -7.52
CA ASP A 20 -1.59 -10.05 -7.49
C ASP A 20 -2.01 -11.51 -7.31
N VAL A 21 -1.56 -12.38 -8.21
CA VAL A 21 -1.99 -13.79 -8.28
C VAL A 21 -0.98 -14.66 -7.53
N ASP A 22 -1.47 -15.62 -6.75
CA ASP A 22 -0.59 -16.56 -6.05
C ASP A 22 0.14 -17.49 -7.04
N PRO A 23 1.25 -18.14 -6.63
CA PRO A 23 2.06 -18.96 -7.53
C PRO A 23 1.29 -20.09 -8.24
N ASP A 24 0.25 -20.63 -7.59
CA ASP A 24 -0.59 -21.72 -8.12
C ASP A 24 -1.78 -21.21 -8.96
N GLY A 25 -2.03 -19.90 -9.03
CA GLY A 25 -3.13 -19.32 -9.79
C GLY A 25 -4.52 -19.54 -9.18
N ARG A 26 -4.62 -19.89 -7.90
CA ARG A 26 -5.86 -20.23 -7.20
C ARG A 26 -6.39 -19.09 -6.35
N LYS A 27 -5.56 -18.11 -6.01
CA LYS A 27 -5.90 -16.96 -5.16
C LYS A 27 -5.42 -15.67 -5.78
N VAL A 28 -6.22 -14.62 -5.66
CA VAL A 28 -5.87 -13.28 -6.14
C VAL A 28 -5.99 -12.30 -4.98
N LEU A 29 -4.87 -11.69 -4.58
CA LEU A 29 -4.88 -10.52 -3.70
C LEU A 29 -5.34 -9.31 -4.50
N PHE A 30 -6.10 -8.43 -3.88
CA PHE A 30 -6.44 -7.13 -4.45
C PHE A 30 -6.77 -6.13 -3.36
N VAL A 31 -6.69 -4.85 -3.68
CA VAL A 31 -7.00 -3.76 -2.75
C VAL A 31 -8.41 -3.27 -3.02
N VAL A 32 -9.23 -3.19 -1.97
CA VAL A 32 -10.53 -2.52 -1.99
C VAL A 32 -10.42 -1.22 -1.22
N THR A 33 -10.65 -0.11 -1.91
CA THR A 33 -10.66 1.24 -1.34
C THR A 33 -12.08 1.78 -1.26
N ARG A 34 -12.44 2.35 -0.10
CA ARG A 34 -13.72 2.99 0.17
C ARG A 34 -13.51 4.41 0.68
N MET A 35 -14.46 5.30 0.36
CA MET A 35 -14.50 6.63 0.96
C MET A 35 -15.10 6.54 2.37
N ASN A 36 -14.46 7.17 3.35
CA ASN A 36 -14.98 7.36 4.68
C ASN A 36 -15.19 8.87 4.91
N LEU A 37 -16.42 9.33 4.75
CA LEU A 37 -16.78 10.76 4.90
C LEU A 37 -16.61 11.25 6.35
N GLU A 38 -16.91 10.40 7.33
CA GLU A 38 -16.83 10.79 8.75
C GLU A 38 -15.39 11.13 9.15
N LYS A 39 -14.42 10.42 8.59
CA LYS A 39 -12.99 10.61 8.85
C LYS A 39 -12.27 11.41 7.76
N ASP A 40 -13.01 11.93 6.78
CA ASP A 40 -12.52 12.64 5.59
C ASP A 40 -11.29 11.97 4.95
N ARG A 41 -11.39 10.66 4.69
CA ARG A 41 -10.28 9.88 4.11
C ARG A 41 -10.73 8.69 3.28
N TYR A 42 -9.80 8.19 2.48
CA TYR A 42 -9.92 6.85 1.90
C TYR A 42 -9.41 5.81 2.90
N GLU A 43 -10.13 4.70 3.02
CA GLU A 43 -9.69 3.52 3.74
C GLU A 43 -9.49 2.40 2.72
N SER A 44 -8.35 1.71 2.78
CA SER A 44 -8.06 0.59 1.90
C SER A 44 -7.67 -0.66 2.68
N ASN A 45 -8.24 -1.79 2.27
CA ASN A 45 -7.95 -3.10 2.82
C ASN A 45 -7.58 -4.07 1.71
N ILE A 46 -6.83 -5.10 2.06
CA ILE A 46 -6.46 -6.17 1.13
C ILE A 46 -7.48 -7.29 1.27
N TRP A 47 -7.93 -7.79 0.13
CA TRP A 47 -8.88 -8.86 -0.01
C TRP A 47 -8.24 -9.98 -0.81
N VAL A 48 -8.75 -11.19 -0.61
CA VAL A 48 -8.39 -12.37 -1.40
C VAL A 48 -9.63 -12.92 -2.08
N TYR A 49 -9.51 -13.22 -3.37
CA TYR A 49 -10.50 -13.99 -4.13
C TYR A 49 -9.97 -15.40 -4.34
N GLU A 50 -10.75 -16.42 -3.93
CA GLU A 50 -10.48 -17.82 -4.19
C GLU A 50 -11.17 -18.26 -5.48
N VAL A 51 -10.38 -18.61 -6.51
CA VAL A 51 -10.86 -18.86 -7.87
C VAL A 51 -11.84 -20.03 -7.94
N ASP A 52 -11.50 -21.17 -7.31
CA ASP A 52 -12.29 -22.40 -7.40
C ASP A 52 -13.66 -22.28 -6.69
N ARG A 53 -13.72 -21.49 -5.62
CA ARG A 53 -14.93 -21.32 -4.80
C ARG A 53 -15.74 -20.10 -5.21
N GLY A 54 -15.14 -19.15 -5.94
CA GLY A 54 -15.79 -17.89 -6.32
C GLY A 54 -16.10 -16.98 -5.13
N VAL A 55 -15.36 -17.14 -4.01
CA VAL A 55 -15.56 -16.35 -2.79
C VAL A 55 -14.46 -15.32 -2.63
N TYR A 56 -14.76 -14.24 -1.92
CA TYR A 56 -13.76 -13.23 -1.55
C TYR A 56 -13.95 -12.76 -0.11
N GLU A 57 -12.86 -12.47 0.56
CA GLU A 57 -12.86 -11.96 1.93
C GLU A 57 -11.74 -10.95 2.17
N ALA A 58 -11.95 -10.05 3.12
CA ALA A 58 -10.92 -9.14 3.58
C ALA A 58 -9.92 -9.91 4.46
N VAL A 59 -8.63 -9.77 4.16
CA VAL A 59 -7.53 -10.41 4.90
C VAL A 59 -6.70 -9.42 5.72
N THR A 60 -6.98 -8.12 5.56
CA THR A 60 -6.46 -7.07 6.41
C THR A 60 -7.54 -6.05 6.77
N SER A 61 -7.28 -5.25 7.79
CA SER A 61 -8.21 -4.25 8.34
C SER A 61 -7.55 -2.89 8.63
N GLY A 62 -6.33 -2.67 8.15
CA GLY A 62 -5.56 -1.45 8.40
C GLY A 62 -6.13 -0.21 7.69
N PRO A 63 -5.70 1.00 8.10
CA PRO A 63 -6.28 2.26 7.63
C PRO A 63 -5.92 2.61 6.17
N GLY A 64 -4.93 1.94 5.59
CA GLY A 64 -4.39 2.27 4.26
C GLY A 64 -3.51 1.14 3.73
N ASP A 65 -3.97 -0.10 3.86
CA ASP A 65 -3.23 -1.27 3.37
C ASP A 65 -3.26 -1.30 1.84
N ARG A 66 -2.09 -1.41 1.21
CA ARG A 66 -1.93 -1.30 -0.25
C ARG A 66 -0.75 -2.10 -0.79
N CYS A 67 -0.69 -2.18 -2.12
CA CYS A 67 0.38 -2.84 -2.87
C CYS A 67 0.69 -4.26 -2.36
N PRO A 68 -0.29 -5.16 -2.27
CA PRO A 68 -0.06 -6.53 -1.82
C PRO A 68 0.77 -7.32 -2.84
N LYS A 69 1.63 -8.22 -2.36
CA LYS A 69 2.34 -9.20 -3.19
C LYS A 69 2.46 -10.54 -2.48
N TRP A 70 2.02 -11.61 -3.12
CA TRP A 70 2.28 -12.98 -2.69
C TRP A 70 3.78 -13.24 -2.63
N ALA A 71 4.19 -13.94 -1.59
CA ALA A 71 5.50 -14.56 -1.55
C ALA A 71 5.51 -15.79 -2.49
N PRO A 72 6.70 -16.20 -2.99
CA PRO A 72 6.83 -17.38 -3.84
C PRO A 72 6.34 -18.70 -3.22
N ASP A 73 6.14 -18.74 -1.90
CA ASP A 73 5.59 -19.90 -1.20
C ASP A 73 4.06 -20.02 -1.27
N GLY A 74 3.34 -18.97 -1.72
CA GLY A 74 1.87 -18.95 -1.77
C GLY A 74 1.17 -18.94 -0.41
N GLU A 75 1.91 -18.88 0.70
CA GLU A 75 1.38 -18.86 2.07
C GLU A 75 1.43 -17.48 2.70
N ARG A 76 2.47 -16.71 2.35
CA ARG A 76 2.70 -15.36 2.87
C ARG A 76 2.41 -14.32 1.80
N PHE A 77 2.08 -13.11 2.24
CA PHE A 77 2.08 -11.94 1.38
C PHE A 77 2.69 -10.76 2.12
N ALA A 78 3.34 -9.87 1.37
CA ALA A 78 3.79 -8.59 1.87
C ALA A 78 2.80 -7.50 1.45
N PHE A 79 2.79 -6.40 2.18
CA PHE A 79 2.02 -5.21 1.82
C PHE A 79 2.56 -3.97 2.53
N ILE A 80 2.15 -2.80 2.03
CA ILE A 80 2.47 -1.50 2.63
C ILE A 80 1.30 -1.06 3.51
N SER A 81 1.60 -0.57 4.70
CA SER A 81 0.62 0.01 5.63
C SER A 81 1.18 1.26 6.31
N ARG A 82 0.31 1.94 7.06
CA ARG A 82 0.64 3.07 7.94
C ARG A 82 -0.04 2.87 9.29
N ARG A 83 -0.04 1.63 9.80
CA ARG A 83 -0.89 1.24 10.93
C ARG A 83 -0.25 1.51 12.29
N PHE A 84 1.08 1.59 12.37
CA PHE A 84 1.75 2.11 13.58
C PHE A 84 2.14 3.59 13.47
N LEU A 85 1.93 4.21 12.30
CA LEU A 85 2.11 5.64 12.11
C LEU A 85 0.84 6.39 12.53
N LYS A 86 1.04 7.52 13.21
CA LYS A 86 -0.03 8.50 13.42
C LYS A 86 -0.39 9.19 12.12
N GLU A 87 -1.53 9.87 12.12
CA GLU A 87 -2.05 10.54 10.93
C GLU A 87 -1.09 11.63 10.43
N GLU A 88 -0.51 12.39 11.35
CA GLU A 88 0.46 13.45 11.09
C GLU A 88 1.87 12.95 10.73
N GLU A 89 2.18 11.68 11.00
CA GLU A 89 3.52 11.12 10.76
C GLU A 89 3.73 10.79 9.28
N LYS A 90 4.87 11.18 8.72
CA LYS A 90 5.24 10.76 7.36
C LYS A 90 5.76 9.31 7.37
N GLY A 91 5.77 8.69 6.20
CA GLY A 91 6.40 7.37 6.01
C GLY A 91 5.44 6.25 5.63
N ALA A 92 5.99 5.05 5.58
CA ALA A 92 5.25 3.82 5.32
C ALA A 92 5.95 2.63 5.95
N GLU A 93 5.21 1.56 6.16
CA GLU A 93 5.67 0.34 6.80
C GLU A 93 5.47 -0.84 5.87
N ILE A 94 6.39 -1.79 5.89
CA ILE A 94 6.19 -3.08 5.24
C ILE A 94 5.75 -4.09 6.28
N TRP A 95 4.72 -4.86 5.92
CA TRP A 95 4.08 -5.86 6.75
C TRP A 95 4.00 -7.19 6.03
N ILE A 96 4.05 -8.29 6.79
CA ILE A 96 3.88 -9.65 6.28
C ILE A 96 2.59 -10.23 6.84
N GLY A 97 1.65 -10.57 5.97
CA GLY A 97 0.40 -11.25 6.30
C GLY A 97 0.41 -12.74 5.96
N ARG A 98 -0.53 -13.46 6.57
CA ARG A 98 -0.93 -14.83 6.23
C ARG A 98 -2.44 -14.93 6.36
N MET A 99 -3.08 -15.79 5.58
CA MET A 99 -4.54 -15.98 5.66
C MET A 99 -4.95 -16.43 7.07
N GLY A 100 -5.97 -15.78 7.64
CA GLY A 100 -6.50 -16.10 8.97
C GLY A 100 -5.58 -15.77 10.15
N ALA A 101 -4.50 -15.01 9.95
CA ALA A 101 -3.59 -14.61 11.01
C ALA A 101 -3.35 -13.09 11.02
N GLU A 102 -3.05 -12.56 12.19
CA GLU A 102 -2.68 -11.14 12.34
C GLU A 102 -1.37 -10.83 11.59
N PRO A 103 -1.32 -9.75 10.79
CA PRO A 103 -0.10 -9.36 10.10
C PRO A 103 1.04 -8.97 11.05
N ARG A 104 2.25 -9.32 10.65
CA ARG A 104 3.50 -9.00 11.34
C ARG A 104 4.16 -7.76 10.75
N HIS A 105 4.60 -6.83 11.59
CA HIS A 105 5.44 -5.71 11.17
C HIS A 105 6.82 -6.23 10.73
N LEU A 106 7.32 -5.77 9.59
CA LEU A 106 8.66 -6.10 9.11
C LEU A 106 9.63 -4.95 9.37
N THR A 107 9.31 -3.76 8.88
CA THR A 107 10.18 -2.57 8.99
C THR A 107 9.41 -1.29 8.66
N THR A 108 10.01 -0.14 8.97
CA THR A 108 9.47 1.20 8.73
C THR A 108 10.43 2.04 7.89
N PHE A 109 9.88 2.74 6.91
CA PHE A 109 10.59 3.69 6.05
C PHE A 109 10.07 5.12 6.32
N PRO A 110 10.89 6.00 6.93
CA PRO A 110 10.45 7.33 7.38
C PRO A 110 9.90 8.25 6.26
N LEU A 111 10.40 8.09 5.03
CA LEU A 111 9.97 8.87 3.87
C LEU A 111 9.01 8.11 2.94
N GLY A 112 8.66 6.88 3.29
CA GLY A 112 7.75 6.03 2.53
C GLY A 112 8.44 4.91 1.76
N VAL A 113 7.66 4.16 1.00
CA VAL A 113 8.13 3.07 0.14
C VAL A 113 7.58 3.32 -1.25
N ASP A 114 8.46 3.35 -2.25
CA ASP A 114 8.07 3.50 -3.66
C ASP A 114 7.59 2.17 -4.23
N SER A 115 8.40 1.13 -4.05
CA SER A 115 8.11 -0.21 -4.54
C SER A 115 8.91 -1.25 -3.76
N TYR A 116 8.46 -2.50 -3.83
CA TYR A 116 9.21 -3.63 -3.30
C TYR A 116 8.90 -4.89 -4.10
N ASP A 117 9.75 -5.91 -3.97
CA ASP A 117 9.46 -7.24 -4.50
C ASP A 117 10.08 -8.36 -3.67
N TRP A 118 9.49 -9.55 -3.77
CA TRP A 118 10.04 -10.74 -3.14
C TRP A 118 11.27 -11.24 -3.90
N SER A 119 12.28 -11.65 -3.15
CA SER A 119 13.34 -12.52 -3.67
C SER A 119 12.74 -13.86 -4.16
N PRO A 120 13.35 -14.52 -5.15
CA PRO A 120 12.82 -15.77 -5.69
C PRO A 120 12.70 -16.92 -4.66
N ASP A 121 13.54 -16.91 -3.63
CA ASP A 121 13.49 -17.88 -2.52
C ASP A 121 12.44 -17.49 -1.44
N GLY A 122 11.85 -16.30 -1.52
CA GLY A 122 10.86 -15.80 -0.56
C GLY A 122 11.43 -15.48 0.83
N GLU A 123 12.75 -15.37 0.98
CA GLU A 123 13.39 -15.08 2.27
C GLU A 123 13.57 -13.58 2.51
N LYS A 124 13.73 -12.80 1.43
CA LYS A 124 14.02 -11.36 1.45
C LYS A 124 13.05 -10.56 0.61
N LEU A 125 13.00 -9.26 0.88
CA LEU A 125 12.39 -8.25 0.03
C LEU A 125 13.48 -7.31 -0.48
N ALA A 126 13.44 -7.00 -1.77
CA ALA A 126 14.15 -5.84 -2.33
C ALA A 126 13.21 -4.63 -2.23
N VAL A 127 13.68 -3.51 -1.70
CA VAL A 127 12.82 -2.33 -1.46
C VAL A 127 13.44 -1.09 -2.06
N VAL A 128 12.69 -0.37 -2.89
CA VAL A 128 13.05 0.98 -3.33
C VAL A 128 12.32 1.98 -2.44
N ALA A 129 13.07 2.82 -1.75
CA ALA A 129 12.51 3.86 -0.89
C ALA A 129 13.32 5.16 -0.97
N PRO A 130 12.66 6.32 -0.80
CA PRO A 130 13.34 7.60 -0.69
C PRO A 130 14.18 7.67 0.59
N GLU A 131 15.39 8.20 0.45
CA GLU A 131 16.30 8.53 1.55
C GLU A 131 16.75 9.99 1.40
N GLY A 132 16.88 10.69 2.52
CA GLY A 132 17.25 12.10 2.53
C GLY A 132 16.83 12.78 3.82
N LYS A 133 17.16 14.07 3.91
CA LYS A 133 16.77 14.93 5.04
C LYS A 133 16.01 16.13 4.48
N PRO A 134 14.68 16.01 4.28
CA PRO A 134 13.91 17.13 3.79
C PRO A 134 13.99 18.29 4.79
N GLU A 135 14.50 19.43 4.35
CA GLU A 135 14.60 20.63 5.18
C GLU A 135 13.23 21.28 5.33
N GLU A 136 12.80 21.60 6.55
CA GLU A 136 11.45 22.15 6.77
C GLU A 136 11.40 23.68 6.65
N ASP A 137 12.43 24.40 7.14
CA ASP A 137 12.40 25.86 7.25
C ASP A 137 12.90 26.59 5.99
N VAL A 138 14.16 26.37 5.61
CA VAL A 138 14.78 26.96 4.42
C VAL A 138 15.11 25.84 3.46
N LYS A 139 14.68 25.96 2.20
CA LYS A 139 14.95 24.95 1.17
C LYS A 139 16.26 25.30 0.47
N HIS A 140 17.35 24.64 0.85
CA HIS A 140 18.60 24.65 0.11
C HIS A 140 18.51 23.58 -0.98
N VAL A 141 18.44 24.02 -2.23
CA VAL A 141 18.28 23.14 -3.38
C VAL A 141 19.62 23.04 -4.09
N GLU A 142 20.23 21.85 -4.05
CA GLU A 142 21.48 21.58 -4.78
C GLU A 142 21.19 20.92 -6.14
N ASP A 143 20.04 20.25 -6.27
CA ASP A 143 19.68 19.45 -7.44
C ASP A 143 18.28 19.76 -8.00
N ILE A 144 18.10 19.48 -9.30
CA ILE A 144 16.83 19.55 -10.01
C ILE A 144 16.31 18.15 -10.39
N PRO A 145 14.98 17.92 -10.43
CA PRO A 145 13.90 18.90 -10.25
C PRO A 145 13.61 19.20 -8.77
N VAL A 146 13.15 20.43 -8.49
CA VAL A 146 12.79 20.84 -7.14
C VAL A 146 11.46 20.23 -6.69
N TRP A 147 10.54 20.03 -7.64
CA TRP A 147 9.17 19.62 -7.40
C TRP A 147 8.66 18.68 -8.50
N PHE A 148 7.80 17.73 -8.11
CA PHE A 148 7.16 16.80 -9.02
C PHE A 148 5.66 16.64 -8.71
N ASN A 149 4.84 16.64 -9.76
CA ASN A 149 3.40 16.46 -9.66
C ASN A 149 3.05 15.17 -8.90
N GLY A 150 2.21 15.28 -7.88
CA GLY A 150 1.76 14.14 -7.07
C GLY A 150 2.75 13.64 -6.01
N VAL A 151 3.97 14.20 -5.97
CA VAL A 151 4.97 13.89 -4.92
C VAL A 151 5.24 15.12 -4.04
N GLY A 152 5.28 16.30 -4.65
CA GLY A 152 5.64 17.53 -3.95
C GLY A 152 7.11 17.87 -4.17
N PHE A 153 7.77 18.37 -3.12
CA PHE A 153 9.19 18.69 -3.17
C PHE A 153 10.04 17.43 -3.17
N VAL A 154 10.97 17.33 -4.12
CA VAL A 154 11.82 16.13 -4.33
C VAL A 154 13.32 16.44 -4.32
N TYR A 155 13.72 17.70 -4.10
CA TYR A 155 15.11 18.08 -3.98
C TYR A 155 15.76 17.39 -2.75
N ASN A 156 17.04 17.05 -2.86
CA ASN A 156 17.84 16.39 -1.82
C ASN A 156 17.20 15.10 -1.26
N ILE A 157 16.40 14.40 -2.07
CA ILE A 157 15.86 13.07 -1.80
C ILE A 157 16.34 12.14 -2.89
N ASP A 158 17.13 11.15 -2.51
CA ASP A 158 17.60 10.10 -3.39
C ASP A 158 16.73 8.85 -3.24
N LYS A 159 16.75 7.99 -4.26
CA LYS A 159 16.12 6.67 -4.17
C LYS A 159 17.17 5.62 -3.84
N HIS A 160 16.93 4.89 -2.77
CA HIS A 160 17.79 3.82 -2.30
C HIS A 160 17.14 2.47 -2.53
N LEU A 161 17.94 1.50 -2.94
CA LEU A 161 17.57 0.09 -3.01
C LEU A 161 18.15 -0.61 -1.79
N TYR A 162 17.27 -1.17 -0.96
CA TYR A 162 17.58 -1.98 0.21
C TYR A 162 17.39 -3.47 -0.09
#